data_AF-A0A6I6EPQ9-F1
#
_entry.id   AF-A0A6I6EPQ9-F1
#
_cell.length_a   1.000
_cell.length_b   1.000
_cell.length_c   1.000
_cell.angle_alpha   90.00
_cell.angle_beta   90.00
_cell.angle_gamma   90.00
#
_symmetry.space_group_name_H-M   'P 1'
#
loop_
_entity.id
_entity.type
_entity.pdbx_description
1 polymer ?
#
loop_
_entity_poly.entity_id
_entity_poly.type
_entity_poly.pdbx_seq_one_letter_code
_entity_poly.pdbx_strand_id
1 'polypeptide(L)'
;MTKDRSKRIPLPPQKLLLETFRYDADTGLVWWRQPKGSRKLDKSGGTVGGSGYLMVRVDGRLYTLHRIIWKMITGNEPMHLDHINGCRIDNRITNIREVTRSQNNQSIGLTRANKSGYVGVRYSTKDRSWTSYIKSGSKRIHIGNFKEKKLAVESYNKKAIELHGEFAMRKVQHNIFMLAKEFGSENDGN
;
A
#
# COMPACT_ATOMS: atom_id res chain seq x y z
N MET A 1 -9.01 27.32 13.66
CA MET A 1 -9.34 25.90 13.89
C MET A 1 -9.99 25.33 12.64
N THR A 2 -9.23 24.63 11.79
CA THR A 2 -9.73 23.98 10.57
C THR A 2 -10.63 22.82 10.96
N LYS A 3 -11.93 22.92 10.69
CA LYS A 3 -12.87 21.80 10.84
C LYS A 3 -12.43 20.67 9.91
N ASP A 4 -11.93 19.58 10.47
CA ASP A 4 -11.61 18.37 9.73
C ASP A 4 -12.92 17.80 9.14
N ARG A 5 -13.05 17.85 7.81
CA ARG A 5 -14.20 17.35 7.04
C ARG A 5 -14.11 15.84 6.77
N SER A 6 -13.15 15.15 7.37
CA SER A 6 -12.98 13.72 7.25
C SER A 6 -14.21 12.96 7.79
N LYS A 7 -14.89 12.18 6.93
CA LYS A 7 -15.96 11.24 7.32
C LYS A 7 -15.43 10.07 8.19
N ARG A 8 -14.18 10.12 8.63
CA ARG A 8 -13.50 9.00 9.27
C ARG A 8 -13.87 8.97 10.74
N ILE A 9 -14.41 7.83 11.16
CA ILE A 9 -14.71 7.58 12.56
C ILE A 9 -13.38 7.62 13.34
N PRO A 10 -13.25 8.48 14.37
CA PRO A 10 -12.08 8.50 15.24
C PRO A 10 -11.88 7.13 15.89
N LEU A 11 -10.63 6.71 16.03
CA LEU A 11 -10.33 5.49 16.78
C LEU A 11 -10.62 5.73 18.27
N PRO A 12 -10.96 4.66 19.03
CA PRO A 12 -11.06 4.76 20.47
C PRO A 12 -9.77 5.31 21.10
N PRO A 13 -9.83 5.89 22.32
CA PRO A 13 -8.66 6.40 23.02
C PRO A 13 -7.55 5.33 23.14
N GLN A 14 -6.28 5.74 23.05
CA GLN A 14 -5.15 4.80 23.13
C GLN A 14 -5.22 3.94 24.39
N LYS A 15 -5.52 4.55 25.55
CA LYS A 15 -5.69 3.84 26.82
C LYS A 15 -6.68 2.67 26.72
N LEU A 16 -7.87 2.91 26.16
CA LEU A 16 -8.87 1.86 25.96
C LEU A 16 -8.36 0.75 25.03
N LEU A 17 -7.65 1.10 23.96
CA LEU A 17 -7.08 0.11 23.05
C LEU A 17 -6.02 -0.77 23.75
N LEU A 18 -5.16 -0.18 24.58
CA LEU A 18 -4.14 -0.90 25.35
C LEU A 18 -4.74 -1.80 26.44
N GLU A 19 -5.86 -1.39 27.04
CA GLU A 19 -6.63 -2.20 27.99
C GLU A 19 -7.39 -3.34 27.30
N THR A 20 -7.81 -3.12 26.05
CA THR A 20 -8.58 -4.10 25.26
C THR A 20 -7.69 -5.14 24.60
N PHE A 21 -6.51 -4.74 24.12
CA PHE A 21 -5.68 -5.54 23.23
C PHE A 21 -4.24 -5.74 23.74
N ARG A 22 -3.68 -6.90 23.42
CA ARG A 22 -2.24 -7.17 23.41
C ARG A 22 -1.76 -7.20 21.96
N TYR A 23 -0.61 -6.61 21.68
CA TYR A 23 0.01 -6.61 20.36
C TYR A 23 1.44 -7.18 20.46
N ASP A 24 1.83 -7.96 19.46
CA ASP A 24 3.19 -8.45 19.27
C ASP A 24 3.78 -7.80 18.01
N ALA A 25 4.86 -7.05 18.20
CA ALA A 25 5.49 -6.25 17.15
C ALA A 25 6.19 -7.11 16.09
N ASP A 26 6.70 -8.29 16.48
CA ASP A 26 7.49 -9.16 15.61
C ASP A 26 6.59 -9.97 14.68
N THR A 27 5.43 -10.39 15.19
CA THR A 27 4.44 -11.14 14.40
C THR A 27 3.37 -10.24 13.76
N GLY A 28 3.17 -9.04 14.29
CA GLY A 28 2.09 -8.14 13.85
C GLY A 28 0.70 -8.59 14.30
N LEU A 29 0.61 -9.58 15.20
CA LEU A 29 -0.64 -10.13 15.68
C LEU A 29 -1.17 -9.36 16.88
N VAL A 30 -2.50 -9.31 16.98
CA VAL A 30 -3.23 -8.67 18.08
C VAL A 30 -4.11 -9.71 18.74
N TRP A 31 -4.21 -9.71 20.06
CA TRP A 31 -5.13 -10.56 20.83
C TRP A 31 -5.99 -9.72 21.75
N TRP A 32 -7.19 -10.20 22.05
CA TRP A 32 -8.03 -9.62 23.09
C TRP A 32 -7.44 -9.96 24.46
N ARG A 33 -7.25 -8.95 25.33
CA ARG A 33 -6.81 -9.20 26.72
C ARG A 33 -7.88 -9.90 27.53
N GLN A 34 -9.13 -9.49 27.33
CA GLN A 34 -10.31 -10.09 27.96
C GLN A 34 -11.36 -10.39 26.87
N PRO A 35 -11.26 -11.57 26.22
CA PRO A 35 -12.22 -11.96 25.21
C PRO A 35 -13.62 -12.08 25.83
N LYS A 36 -14.63 -11.58 25.10
CA LYS A 36 -16.05 -11.67 25.48
C LYS A 36 -16.79 -12.55 24.47
N GLY A 37 -17.80 -13.30 24.93
CA GLY A 37 -18.61 -14.18 24.08
C GLY A 37 -17.81 -15.34 23.49
N SER A 38 -18.00 -15.64 22.22
CA SER A 38 -17.34 -16.75 21.50
C SER A 38 -15.87 -16.50 21.11
N ARG A 39 -15.28 -15.40 21.57
CA ARG A 39 -13.87 -15.07 21.27
C ARG A 39 -12.95 -15.94 22.09
N LYS A 40 -11.91 -16.49 21.45
CA LYS A 40 -10.88 -17.29 22.10
C LYS A 40 -9.63 -16.44 22.37
N LEU A 41 -8.93 -16.74 23.47
CA LEU A 41 -7.75 -15.99 23.92
C LEU A 41 -6.51 -16.27 23.05
N ASP A 42 -6.40 -17.48 22.53
CA ASP A 42 -5.31 -17.98 21.68
C ASP A 42 -5.44 -17.54 20.21
N LYS A 43 -6.64 -17.14 19.79
CA LYS A 43 -6.90 -16.70 18.42
C LYS A 43 -6.59 -15.21 18.25
N SER A 44 -5.69 -14.89 17.33
CA SER A 44 -5.43 -13.50 16.95
C SER A 44 -6.71 -12.82 16.46
N GLY A 45 -6.93 -11.60 16.92
CA GLY A 45 -8.03 -10.75 16.54
C GLY A 45 -7.90 -10.24 15.11
N GLY A 46 -9.07 -9.98 14.51
CA GLY A 46 -9.17 -9.41 13.18
C GLY A 46 -9.71 -10.40 12.15
N THR A 47 -10.51 -9.89 11.22
CA THR A 47 -10.98 -10.64 10.06
C THR A 47 -10.66 -9.81 8.81
N VAL A 48 -10.29 -10.48 7.72
CA VAL A 48 -10.03 -9.80 6.44
C VAL A 48 -11.36 -9.26 5.91
N GLY A 49 -11.44 -7.95 5.71
CA GLY A 49 -12.58 -7.28 5.09
C GLY A 49 -12.55 -7.35 3.57
N GLY A 50 -13.63 -6.90 2.92
CA GLY A 50 -13.69 -6.81 1.45
C GLY A 50 -12.64 -5.88 0.83
N SER A 51 -12.05 -4.98 1.61
CA SER A 51 -10.90 -4.15 1.20
C SER A 51 -9.55 -4.86 1.35
N GLY A 52 -9.49 -6.11 1.82
CA GLY A 52 -8.27 -6.87 2.05
C GLY A 52 -7.49 -6.50 3.32
N TYR A 53 -7.92 -5.50 4.08
CA TYR A 53 -7.34 -5.19 5.39
C TYR A 53 -7.92 -6.10 6.48
N LEU A 54 -7.10 -6.47 7.46
CA LEU A 54 -7.63 -6.99 8.72
C LEU A 54 -8.43 -5.90 9.44
N MET A 55 -9.57 -6.28 10.00
CA MET A 55 -10.48 -5.38 10.71
C MET A 55 -10.99 -6.00 12.00
N VAL A 56 -11.19 -5.17 13.02
CA VAL A 56 -11.69 -5.56 14.33
C VAL A 56 -12.84 -4.67 14.76
N ARG A 57 -13.82 -5.24 15.46
CA ARG A 57 -14.92 -4.47 16.05
C ARG A 57 -14.57 -4.06 17.47
N VAL A 58 -14.62 -2.77 17.78
CA VAL A 58 -14.51 -2.22 19.15
C VAL A 58 -15.77 -1.41 19.41
N ASP A 59 -16.47 -1.72 20.51
CA ASP A 59 -17.73 -1.07 20.91
C ASP A 59 -18.75 -0.92 19.76
N GLY A 60 -18.98 -2.02 19.04
CA GLY A 60 -19.93 -2.10 17.93
C GLY A 60 -19.45 -1.47 16.61
N ARG A 61 -18.31 -0.79 16.59
CA ARG A 61 -17.76 -0.12 15.39
C ARG A 61 -16.58 -0.87 14.81
N LEU A 62 -16.49 -0.90 13.48
CA LEU A 62 -15.47 -1.65 12.74
C LEU A 62 -14.30 -0.75 12.37
N TYR A 63 -13.08 -1.18 12.72
CA TYR A 63 -11.85 -0.45 12.49
C TYR A 63 -10.82 -1.34 11.78
N THR A 64 -9.96 -0.76 10.95
CA THR A 64 -8.84 -1.49 10.34
C THR A 64 -7.73 -1.71 11.36
N LEU A 65 -7.17 -2.92 11.39
CA LEU A 65 -6.25 -3.35 12.44
C LEU A 65 -4.93 -2.57 12.45
N HIS A 66 -4.34 -2.27 11.29
CA HIS A 66 -3.11 -1.46 11.20
C HIS A 66 -3.24 -0.07 11.86
N ARG A 67 -4.43 0.55 11.79
CA ARG A 67 -4.71 1.84 12.45
C ARG A 67 -4.78 1.69 13.96
N ILE A 68 -5.41 0.63 14.44
CA ILE A 68 -5.48 0.31 15.87
C ILE A 68 -4.08 0.09 16.42
N ILE A 69 -3.26 -0.73 15.74
CA ILE A 69 -1.87 -1.00 16.11
C ILE A 69 -1.06 0.30 16.15
N TRP A 70 -1.15 1.13 15.10
CA TRP A 70 -0.43 2.40 15.06
C TRP A 70 -0.79 3.31 16.24
N LYS A 71 -2.08 3.44 16.57
CA LYS A 71 -2.52 4.24 17.71
C LYS A 71 -2.10 3.65 19.06
N MET A 72 -2.11 2.32 19.20
CA MET A 72 -1.61 1.65 20.40
C MET A 72 -0.14 1.98 20.66
N ILE A 73 0.70 1.96 19.61
CA ILE A 73 2.14 2.19 19.75
C ILE A 73 2.49 3.68 19.86
N THR A 74 1.92 4.53 19.00
CA THR A 74 2.37 5.93 18.86
C THR A 74 1.47 6.93 19.57
N GLY A 75 0.26 6.54 19.98
CA GLY A 75 -0.80 7.44 20.45
C GLY A 75 -1.46 8.27 19.35
N ASN A 76 -0.86 8.32 18.16
CA ASN A 76 -1.29 9.17 17.05
C ASN A 76 -2.29 8.45 16.13
N GLU A 77 -3.05 9.25 15.40
CA GLU A 77 -4.03 8.77 14.42
C GLU A 77 -3.87 9.52 13.08
N PRO A 78 -2.82 9.21 12.31
CA PRO A 78 -2.57 9.88 11.05
C PRO A 78 -3.66 9.56 10.01
N MET A 79 -3.86 10.50 9.09
CA MET A 79 -4.91 10.39 8.07
C MET A 79 -4.67 9.22 7.11
N HIS A 80 -3.41 8.92 6.79
CA HIS A 80 -3.06 7.79 5.93
C HIS A 80 -1.91 6.99 6.54
N LEU A 81 -2.06 5.67 6.48
CA LEU A 81 -1.04 4.69 6.77
C LEU A 81 -0.90 3.82 5.53
N ASP A 82 0.33 3.46 5.19
CA ASP A 82 0.65 2.53 4.10
C ASP A 82 1.39 1.32 4.66
N HIS A 83 1.18 0.17 4.03
CA HIS A 83 1.98 -1.02 4.26
C HIS A 83 3.16 -0.98 3.28
N ILE A 84 4.39 -0.94 3.81
CA ILE A 84 5.62 -0.79 3.02
C ILE A 84 5.70 -1.86 1.93
N ASN A 85 5.45 -3.13 2.31
CA ASN A 85 5.44 -4.26 1.37
C ASN A 85 4.12 -4.41 0.59
N GLY A 86 3.11 -3.58 0.84
CA GLY A 86 1.78 -3.67 0.22
C GLY A 86 0.89 -4.83 0.71
N CYS A 87 1.39 -5.69 1.60
CA CYS A 87 0.64 -6.77 2.21
C CYS A 87 -0.23 -6.24 3.36
N ARG A 88 -1.53 -6.05 3.08
CA ARG A 88 -2.51 -5.42 3.99
C ARG A 88 -2.79 -6.19 5.29
N ILE A 89 -2.35 -7.44 5.36
CA ILE A 89 -2.52 -8.32 6.52
C ILE A 89 -1.24 -8.41 7.37
N ASP A 90 -0.10 -7.98 6.83
CA ASP A 90 1.16 -7.91 7.56
C ASP A 90 1.20 -6.62 8.39
N ASN A 91 0.72 -6.71 9.63
CA ASN A 91 0.62 -5.56 10.52
C ASN A 91 1.77 -5.46 11.52
N ARG A 92 2.95 -5.99 11.18
CA ARG A 92 4.18 -5.67 11.92
C ARG A 92 4.41 -4.16 11.85
N ILE A 93 4.78 -3.56 12.97
CA ILE A 93 4.90 -2.09 13.07
C ILE A 93 5.99 -1.57 12.13
N THR A 94 7.04 -2.37 11.90
CA THR A 94 8.11 -2.12 10.93
C THR A 94 7.64 -2.10 9.48
N ASN A 95 6.47 -2.67 9.19
CA ASN A 95 5.86 -2.68 7.86
C ASN A 95 4.77 -1.60 7.69
N ILE A 96 4.44 -0.84 8.73
CA ILE A 96 3.45 0.23 8.67
C ILE A 96 4.18 1.57 8.73
N ARG A 97 3.77 2.53 7.90
CA ARG A 97 4.31 3.90 7.94
C ARG A 97 3.21 4.94 7.77
N GLU A 98 3.40 6.08 8.42
CA GLU A 98 2.65 7.30 8.14
C GLU A 98 3.03 7.84 6.76
N VAL A 99 2.01 8.21 5.98
CA VAL A 99 2.20 8.75 4.64
C VAL A 99 1.27 9.90 4.38
N THR A 100 1.66 10.79 3.49
CA THR A 100 0.73 11.75 2.88
C THR A 100 -0.16 11.04 1.86
N ARG A 101 -1.28 11.69 1.49
CA ARG A 101 -2.14 11.21 0.40
C ARG A 101 -1.38 11.04 -0.91
N SER A 102 -0.43 11.94 -1.19
CA SER A 102 0.39 11.91 -2.40
C SER A 102 1.30 10.69 -2.42
N GLN A 103 2.04 10.45 -1.34
CA GLN A 103 2.90 9.28 -1.17
C GLN A 103 2.12 7.96 -1.24
N ASN A 104 0.96 7.88 -0.58
CA ASN A 104 0.10 6.70 -0.68
C ASN A 104 -0.27 6.40 -2.14
N ASN A 105 -0.66 7.42 -2.91
CA ASN A 105 -0.97 7.27 -4.33
C ASN A 105 0.24 6.88 -5.19
N GLN A 106 1.45 7.26 -4.78
CA GLN A 106 2.69 6.82 -5.41
C GLN A 106 2.90 5.31 -5.18
N SER A 107 2.52 4.78 -4.01
CA SER A 107 2.57 3.34 -3.71
C SER A 107 1.46 2.50 -4.37
N ILE A 108 0.31 3.08 -4.76
CA ILE A 108 -0.83 2.32 -5.31
C ILE A 108 -0.41 1.49 -6.52
N GLY A 109 -0.76 0.20 -6.51
CA GLY A 109 -0.46 -0.72 -7.61
C GLY A 109 -1.25 -0.46 -8.89
N LEU A 110 -1.19 -1.41 -9.82
CA LEU A 110 -1.92 -1.33 -11.08
C LEU A 110 -3.44 -1.21 -10.84
N THR A 111 -4.10 -0.31 -11.58
CA THR A 111 -5.57 -0.21 -11.55
C THR A 111 -6.18 -1.11 -12.61
N ARG A 112 -7.44 -1.52 -12.43
CA ARG A 112 -8.19 -2.36 -13.40
C ARG A 112 -8.32 -1.71 -14.79
N ALA A 113 -8.12 -0.39 -14.89
CA ALA A 113 -8.16 0.35 -16.14
C ALA A 113 -6.84 0.26 -16.94
N ASN A 114 -5.77 -0.30 -16.36
CA ASN A 114 -4.51 -0.48 -17.07
C ASN A 114 -4.64 -1.59 -18.12
N LYS A 115 -4.40 -1.24 -19.38
CA LYS A 115 -4.49 -2.16 -20.52
C LYS A 115 -3.14 -2.71 -20.99
N SER A 116 -2.04 -2.07 -20.61
CA SER A 116 -0.69 -2.46 -21.08
C SER A 116 -0.07 -3.58 -20.25
N GLY A 117 -0.57 -3.81 -19.03
CA GLY A 117 0.04 -4.68 -18.03
C GLY A 117 1.16 -4.00 -17.23
N TYR A 118 1.59 -2.79 -17.64
CA TYR A 118 2.70 -2.07 -17.03
C TYR A 118 2.27 -0.72 -16.48
N VAL A 119 2.79 -0.37 -15.31
CA VAL A 119 2.55 0.94 -14.70
C VAL A 119 3.23 2.01 -15.55
N GLY A 120 2.51 3.09 -15.86
CA GLY A 120 3.05 4.28 -16.50
C GLY A 120 3.34 4.15 -18.00
N VAL A 121 3.07 2.98 -18.60
CA VAL A 121 3.33 2.70 -20.01
C VAL A 121 2.02 2.44 -20.74
N ARG A 122 1.87 3.00 -21.94
CA ARG A 122 0.75 2.71 -22.85
C ARG A 122 1.23 2.60 -24.29
N TYR A 123 0.54 1.82 -25.11
CA TYR A 123 0.78 1.81 -26.55
C TYR A 123 -0.05 2.90 -27.23
N SER A 124 0.57 3.72 -28.07
CA SER A 124 -0.09 4.66 -28.97
C SER A 124 -0.24 4.01 -30.34
N THR A 125 -1.48 3.74 -30.76
CA THR A 125 -1.74 3.19 -32.10
C THR A 125 -1.47 4.20 -33.21
N LYS A 126 -1.70 5.49 -32.93
CA LYS A 126 -1.44 6.60 -33.86
C LYS A 126 0.05 6.71 -34.19
N ASP A 127 0.88 6.71 -33.14
CA ASP A 127 2.33 6.95 -33.28
C ASP A 127 3.13 5.64 -33.39
N ARG A 128 2.43 4.50 -33.39
CA ARG A 128 2.98 3.13 -33.42
C ARG A 128 4.16 2.95 -32.46
N SER A 129 4.01 3.46 -31.24
CA SER A 129 5.07 3.49 -30.23
C SER A 129 4.53 3.34 -28.81
N TRP A 130 5.41 2.91 -27.91
CA TRP A 130 5.18 2.82 -26.48
C TRP A 130 5.51 4.15 -25.82
N THR A 131 4.51 4.78 -25.20
CA THR A 131 4.68 6.04 -24.48
C THR A 131 4.75 5.80 -22.99
N SER A 132 5.76 6.39 -22.35
CA SER A 132 5.93 6.39 -20.89
C SER A 132 5.64 7.76 -20.29
N TYR A 133 4.95 7.77 -19.16
CA TYR A 133 4.68 8.98 -18.39
C TYR A 133 4.58 8.67 -16.90
N ILE A 134 4.91 9.67 -16.09
CA ILE A 134 4.81 9.62 -14.64
C ILE A 134 4.09 10.86 -14.13
N LYS A 135 3.36 10.72 -13.03
CA LYS A 135 2.71 11.84 -12.35
C LYS A 135 3.51 12.17 -11.10
N SER A 136 3.99 13.41 -10.99
CA SER A 136 4.59 13.93 -9.77
C SER A 136 3.82 15.16 -9.32
N GLY A 137 3.19 15.08 -8.14
CA GLY A 137 2.24 16.09 -7.68
C GLY A 137 1.06 16.26 -8.64
N SER A 138 0.83 17.49 -9.10
CA SER A 138 -0.21 17.82 -10.10
C SER A 138 0.25 17.62 -11.55
N LYS A 139 1.57 17.50 -11.80
CA LYS A 139 2.14 17.50 -13.15
C LYS A 139 2.26 16.07 -13.70
N ARG A 140 1.91 15.92 -14.97
CA ARG A 140 2.21 14.72 -15.76
C ARG A 140 3.49 14.99 -16.55
N ILE A 141 4.51 14.20 -16.29
CA ILE A 141 5.81 14.26 -16.95
C ILE A 141 5.83 13.19 -18.03
N HIS A 142 5.98 13.61 -19.29
CA HIS A 142 6.27 12.71 -20.39
C HIS A 142 7.72 12.28 -20.30
N ILE A 143 7.97 10.97 -20.33
CA ILE A 143 9.32 10.41 -20.20
C ILE A 143 9.90 10.18 -21.60
N GLY A 144 9.08 9.70 -22.53
CA GLY A 144 9.50 9.44 -23.89
C GLY A 144 8.51 8.57 -24.65
N ASN A 145 8.80 8.41 -25.94
CA ASN A 145 8.16 7.45 -26.83
C ASN A 145 9.24 6.49 -27.32
N PHE A 146 8.93 5.20 -27.30
CA PHE A 146 9.89 4.12 -27.56
C PHE A 146 9.28 3.15 -28.57
N LYS A 147 10.10 2.61 -29.46
CA LYS A 147 9.65 1.53 -30.35
C LYS A 147 9.45 0.22 -29.57
N GLU A 148 10.28 0.00 -28.56
CA GLU A 148 10.27 -1.20 -27.75
C GLU A 148 9.56 -0.98 -26.41
N LYS A 149 8.76 -1.98 -26.02
CA LYS A 149 8.01 -1.97 -24.76
C LYS A 149 8.93 -2.02 -23.55
N LYS A 150 9.98 -2.84 -23.61
CA LYS A 150 10.98 -3.01 -22.52
C LYS A 150 11.63 -1.67 -22.16
N LEU A 151 12.15 -0.94 -23.15
CA LEU A 151 12.76 0.38 -22.96
C LEU A 151 11.80 1.41 -22.34
N ALA A 152 10.53 1.40 -22.74
CA ALA A 152 9.50 2.27 -22.16
C ALA A 152 9.31 1.98 -20.65
N VAL A 153 9.26 0.70 -20.27
CA VAL A 153 9.07 0.27 -18.89
C VAL A 153 10.30 0.57 -18.03
N GLU A 154 11.50 0.30 -18.53
CA GLU A 154 12.76 0.61 -17.83
C GLU A 154 12.92 2.11 -17.60
N SER A 155 12.62 2.92 -18.61
CA SER A 155 12.63 4.38 -18.50
C SER A 155 11.62 4.88 -17.46
N TYR A 156 10.45 4.25 -17.38
CA TYR A 156 9.48 4.54 -16.32
C TYR A 156 10.02 4.17 -14.94
N ASN A 157 10.58 2.96 -14.78
CA ASN A 157 11.07 2.48 -13.50
C ASN A 157 12.18 3.38 -12.95
N LYS A 158 13.14 3.76 -13.80
CA LYS A 158 14.20 4.70 -13.44
C LYS A 158 13.64 6.04 -12.97
N LYS A 159 12.70 6.62 -13.73
CA LYS A 159 12.10 7.91 -13.38
C LYS A 159 11.22 7.83 -12.13
N ALA A 160 10.58 6.69 -11.87
CA ALA A 160 9.78 6.46 -10.68
C ALA A 160 10.63 6.43 -9.42
N ILE A 161 11.78 5.74 -9.45
CA ILE A 161 12.74 5.71 -8.34
C ILE A 161 13.29 7.13 -8.10
N GLU A 162 13.69 7.83 -9.17
CA GLU A 162 14.22 9.21 -9.06
C GLU A 162 13.23 10.16 -8.38
N LEU A 163 11.95 10.12 -8.76
CA LEU A 163 10.96 11.10 -8.31
C LEU A 163 10.22 10.72 -7.02
N HIS A 164 10.11 9.43 -6.70
CA HIS A 164 9.26 8.94 -5.61
C HIS A 164 10.00 8.04 -4.62
N GLY A 165 11.26 7.70 -4.87
CA GLY A 165 12.08 6.86 -4.01
C GLY A 165 11.39 5.55 -3.65
N GLU A 166 11.35 5.23 -2.36
CA GLU A 166 10.73 4.01 -1.83
C GLU A 166 9.24 3.86 -2.18
N PHE A 167 8.51 4.96 -2.37
CA PHE A 167 7.08 4.90 -2.71
C PHE A 167 6.83 4.40 -4.15
N ALA A 168 7.85 4.40 -5.01
CA ALA A 168 7.76 3.80 -6.34
C ALA A 168 7.97 2.28 -6.34
N MET A 169 8.56 1.70 -5.30
CA MET A 169 9.11 0.35 -5.35
C MET A 169 8.08 -0.71 -5.73
N ARG A 170 6.85 -0.63 -5.20
CA ARG A 170 5.78 -1.56 -5.56
C ARG A 170 5.42 -1.53 -7.04
N LYS A 171 5.42 -0.35 -7.66
CA LYS A 171 5.15 -0.19 -9.11
C LYS A 171 6.30 -0.72 -9.95
N VAL A 172 7.52 -0.45 -9.50
CA VAL A 172 8.74 -0.91 -10.16
C VAL A 172 8.85 -2.42 -10.10
N GLN A 173 8.65 -3.03 -8.93
CA GLN A 173 8.65 -4.49 -8.76
C GLN A 173 7.58 -5.18 -9.61
N HIS A 174 6.36 -4.61 -9.68
CA HIS A 174 5.32 -5.09 -10.60
C HIS A 174 5.82 -5.09 -12.04
N ASN A 175 6.39 -3.98 -12.49
CA ASN A 175 6.92 -3.86 -13.85
C ASN A 175 8.06 -4.85 -14.12
N ILE A 176 8.99 -5.03 -13.19
CA ILE A 176 10.09 -6.01 -13.30
C ILE A 176 9.54 -7.43 -13.41
N PHE A 177 8.60 -7.80 -12.55
CA PHE A 177 7.94 -9.11 -12.60
C PHE A 177 7.26 -9.35 -13.95
N MET A 178 6.56 -8.34 -14.46
CA MET A 178 5.90 -8.43 -15.76
C MET A 178 6.89 -8.53 -16.93
N LEU A 179 8.00 -7.78 -16.88
CA LEU A 179 9.06 -7.87 -17.89
C LEU A 179 9.66 -9.28 -17.91
N ALA A 180 9.97 -9.84 -16.74
CA ALA A 180 10.50 -11.20 -16.64
C ALA A 180 9.51 -12.23 -17.19
N LYS A 181 8.21 -12.04 -16.95
CA LYS A 181 7.16 -12.92 -17.48
C LYS A 181 7.00 -12.82 -19.01
N GLU A 182 7.16 -11.62 -19.58
CA GLU A 182 6.93 -11.38 -21.01
C GLU A 182 8.17 -11.65 -21.87
N PHE A 183 9.37 -11.35 -21.36
CA PHE A 183 10.63 -11.41 -22.11
C PHE A 183 11.64 -12.43 -21.57
N GLY A 184 11.31 -13.14 -20.49
CA GLY A 184 12.24 -14.00 -19.76
C GLY A 184 13.09 -13.23 -18.73
N SER A 185 13.61 -13.95 -17.74
CA SER A 185 14.66 -13.44 -16.87
C SER A 185 15.99 -13.44 -17.62
N GLU A 186 16.72 -12.32 -17.63
CA GLU A 186 18.14 -12.31 -18.01
C GLU A 186 18.93 -13.05 -16.92
N ASN A 187 18.86 -14.39 -16.92
CA ASN A 187 19.67 -15.28 -16.09
C ASN A 187 19.64 -16.73 -16.60
N ASP A 188 19.59 -16.92 -17.91
CA ASP A 188 19.97 -18.19 -18.56
C ASP A 188 21.04 -17.86 -19.60
N GLY A 189 22.29 -17.71 -19.13
CA GLY A 189 23.41 -17.29 -19.96
C GLY A 189 24.75 -17.29 -19.24
N ASN A 190 25.22 -18.50 -18.91
CA ASN A 190 26.59 -18.91 -18.54
C ASN A 190 27.11 -18.55 -17.15
#